data_AF-A0A2H9UK35-F1
#
_entry.id   AF-A0A2H9UK35-F1
#
_cell.length_a   1.000
_cell.length_b   1.000
_cell.length_c   1.000
_cell.angle_alpha   90.00
_cell.angle_beta   90.00
_cell.angle_gamma   90.00
#
_symmetry.space_group_name_H-M   'P 1'
#
loop_
_entity.id
_entity.type
_entity.pdbx_description
1 polymer ?
#
loop_
_entity_poly.entity_id
_entity_poly.type
_entity_poly.pdbx_seq_one_letter_code
_entity_poly.pdbx_strand_id
1 'polypeptide(L)'
;MKPILKFALACCIGMTALHLGAQEASDVMGETQQVQPITQAEIQQGLADMQKRLDARIDNWGQSLNSDDFEWTWRGRKLKQTKRQEVCAIFQDVVNEMYQLAVKNKARLNPEEQKLLSNRSLFIEKLGYENNRVNTQMGFDCRLS
;
A
#
# COMPACT_ATOMS: atom_id res chain seq x y z
N MET A 1 41.94 -8.21 -2.33
CA MET A 1 42.07 -9.43 -1.50
C MET A 1 40.89 -10.35 -1.84
N LYS A 2 41.15 -11.62 -2.18
CA LYS A 2 40.17 -12.72 -2.10
C LYS A 2 40.46 -13.49 -0.79
N PRO A 3 39.46 -14.10 -0.15
CA PRO A 3 39.22 -15.55 -0.36
C PRO A 3 37.71 -15.86 -0.51
N ILE A 4 37.26 -16.74 -1.41
CA ILE A 4 37.26 -18.23 -1.36
C ILE A 4 36.58 -18.76 -0.09
N LEU A 5 35.38 -19.33 -0.25
CA LEU A 5 35.05 -20.59 0.42
C LEU A 5 34.10 -21.41 -0.47
N LYS A 6 34.66 -22.48 -1.04
CA LYS A 6 33.94 -23.58 -1.67
C LYS A 6 33.40 -24.45 -0.55
N PHE A 7 32.10 -24.72 -0.52
CA PHE A 7 31.58 -25.83 0.27
C PHE A 7 31.47 -27.07 -0.62
N ALA A 8 32.31 -28.04 -0.28
CA ALA A 8 32.25 -29.40 -0.79
C ALA A 8 31.04 -30.10 -0.16
N LEU A 9 30.21 -30.73 -0.99
CA LEU A 9 29.18 -31.65 -0.54
C LEU A 9 29.64 -33.07 -0.90
N ALA A 10 30.10 -33.80 0.10
CA ALA A 10 30.27 -35.24 0.05
C ALA A 10 29.76 -35.82 1.36
N CYS A 11 28.63 -36.49 1.33
CA CYS A 11 28.37 -37.61 2.24
C CYS A 11 27.30 -38.53 1.63
N CYS A 12 27.75 -39.72 1.28
CA CYS A 12 26.93 -40.85 0.85
C CYS A 12 26.16 -41.40 2.04
N ILE A 13 24.87 -41.71 1.89
CA ILE A 13 24.24 -42.85 2.59
C ILE A 13 23.19 -43.45 1.64
N GLY A 14 23.40 -44.70 1.25
CA GLY A 14 22.40 -45.50 0.56
C GLY A 14 21.36 -46.06 1.54
N MET A 15 20.13 -46.26 1.06
CA MET A 15 19.16 -47.17 1.68
C MET A 15 18.30 -47.80 0.59
N THR A 16 18.42 -49.12 0.47
CA THR A 16 17.42 -50.01 -0.10
C THR A 16 16.24 -50.13 0.85
N ALA A 17 15.00 -49.97 0.34
CA ALA A 17 13.84 -50.75 0.78
C ALA A 17 12.67 -50.50 -0.17
N LEU A 18 12.35 -51.53 -0.97
CA LEU A 18 11.02 -51.71 -1.56
C LEU A 18 10.03 -51.88 -0.40
N HIS A 19 9.04 -50.98 -0.31
CA HIS A 19 7.82 -51.26 0.43
C HIS A 19 6.62 -51.01 -0.48
N LEU A 20 6.07 -52.13 -0.94
CA LEU A 20 4.79 -52.23 -1.62
C LEU A 20 3.71 -52.13 -0.52
N GLY A 21 3.01 -51.01 -0.49
CA GLY A 21 1.85 -50.80 0.37
C GLY A 21 0.86 -49.93 -0.37
N ALA A 22 -0.15 -50.56 -0.96
CA ALA A 22 -1.29 -49.89 -1.56
C ALA A 22 -2.11 -49.20 -0.46
N GLN A 23 -2.38 -47.90 -0.62
CA GLN A 23 -3.36 -47.17 0.15
C GLN A 23 -4.08 -46.20 -0.79
N GLU A 24 -5.18 -46.67 -1.36
CA GLU A 24 -6.22 -45.82 -1.90
C GLU A 24 -7.09 -45.36 -0.72
N ALA A 25 -7.00 -44.09 -0.34
CA ALA A 25 -8.03 -43.41 0.41
C ALA A 25 -7.83 -41.89 0.29
N SER A 26 -8.53 -41.33 -0.70
CA SER A 26 -9.22 -40.03 -0.61
C SER A 26 -8.42 -38.86 -0.03
N ASP A 27 -7.52 -38.32 -0.84
CA ASP A 27 -7.00 -36.98 -0.62
C ASP A 27 -7.86 -36.00 -1.43
N VAL A 28 -8.86 -35.39 -0.77
CA VAL A 28 -9.41 -34.11 -1.23
C VAL A 28 -8.30 -33.09 -0.99
N MET A 29 -7.33 -33.07 -1.90
CA MET A 29 -6.32 -32.02 -1.98
C MET A 29 -7.04 -30.74 -2.41
N GLY A 30 -7.60 -30.02 -1.43
CA GLY A 30 -7.68 -28.58 -1.56
C GLY A 30 -6.25 -28.08 -1.68
N GLU A 31 -5.83 -27.69 -2.88
CA GLU A 31 -4.57 -27.01 -3.09
C GLU A 31 -4.45 -25.90 -2.06
N THR A 32 -3.56 -26.07 -1.07
CA THR A 32 -3.10 -24.99 -0.23
C THR A 32 -2.25 -24.09 -1.12
N GLN A 33 -2.92 -23.26 -1.91
CA GLN A 33 -2.27 -22.29 -2.76
C GLN A 33 -1.41 -21.42 -1.85
N GLN A 34 -0.09 -21.64 -1.91
CA GLN A 34 0.86 -20.94 -1.05
C GLN A 34 0.73 -19.44 -1.32
N VAL A 35 0.13 -18.73 -0.36
CA VAL A 35 -0.07 -17.28 -0.45
C VAL A 35 1.31 -16.64 -0.33
N GLN A 36 1.85 -16.16 -1.46
CA GLN A 36 3.15 -15.51 -1.47
C GLN A 36 3.08 -14.20 -0.66
N PRO A 37 3.99 -14.00 0.31
CA PRO A 37 4.05 -12.75 1.07
C PRO A 37 4.20 -11.53 0.16
N ILE A 38 3.73 -10.38 0.63
CA ILE A 38 4.05 -9.11 -0.06
C ILE A 38 5.54 -8.83 0.09
N THR A 39 6.18 -8.41 -1.00
CA THR A 39 7.60 -8.05 -1.00
C THR A 39 7.80 -6.56 -0.72
N GLN A 40 8.98 -6.20 -0.22
CA GLN A 40 9.35 -4.80 -0.03
C GLN A 40 9.29 -3.99 -1.34
N ALA A 41 9.63 -4.61 -2.47
CA ALA A 41 9.58 -3.98 -3.78
C ALA A 41 8.13 -3.68 -4.21
N GLU A 42 7.19 -4.60 -3.97
CA GLU A 42 5.76 -4.36 -4.22
C GLU A 42 5.21 -3.22 -3.37
N ILE A 43 5.61 -3.14 -2.10
CA ILE A 43 5.21 -2.04 -1.21
C ILE A 43 5.74 -0.70 -1.74
N GLN A 44 7.03 -0.64 -2.09
CA GLN A 44 7.65 0.58 -2.64
C GLN A 44 6.98 1.00 -3.95
N GLN A 45 6.70 0.06 -4.85
CA GLN A 45 5.99 0.34 -6.09
C GLN A 45 4.57 0.84 -5.81
N GLY A 46 3.84 0.22 -4.88
CA GLY A 46 2.50 0.65 -4.50
C GLY A 46 2.49 2.09 -3.98
N LEU A 47 3.44 2.46 -3.12
CA LEU A 47 3.58 3.82 -2.59
C LEU A 47 3.94 4.82 -3.70
N ALA A 48 4.84 4.46 -4.62
CA ALA A 48 5.19 5.28 -5.77
C ALA A 48 3.96 5.50 -6.68
N ASP A 49 3.18 4.45 -6.93
CA ASP A 49 1.96 4.54 -7.73
C ASP A 49 0.88 5.40 -7.05
N MET A 50 0.78 5.33 -5.72
CA MET A 50 -0.09 6.20 -4.93
C MET A 50 0.29 7.68 -5.10
N GLN A 51 1.57 8.00 -4.94
CA GLN A 51 2.07 9.37 -5.12
C GLN A 51 1.80 9.87 -6.54
N LYS A 52 2.13 9.06 -7.55
CA LYS A 52 1.89 9.40 -8.96
C LYS A 52 0.42 9.66 -9.27
N ARG A 53 -0.50 8.86 -8.70
CA ARG A 53 -1.95 9.08 -8.85
C ARG A 53 -2.39 10.38 -8.18
N LEU A 54 -1.87 10.68 -6.99
CA LEU A 54 -2.15 11.93 -6.31
C LEU A 54 -1.69 13.12 -7.14
N ASP A 55 -0.45 13.12 -7.60
CA ASP A 55 0.14 14.21 -8.39
C ASP A 55 -0.68 14.45 -9.66
N ALA A 56 -0.99 13.39 -10.41
CA ALA A 56 -1.78 13.50 -11.64
C ALA A 56 -3.19 14.07 -11.39
N ARG A 57 -3.84 13.69 -10.28
CA ARG A 57 -5.18 14.21 -9.94
C ARG A 57 -5.13 15.67 -9.50
N ILE A 58 -4.13 16.05 -8.70
CA ILE A 58 -3.92 17.43 -8.27
C ILE A 58 -3.57 18.31 -9.47
N ASP A 59 -2.70 17.86 -10.38
CA ASP A 59 -2.34 18.60 -11.59
C ASP A 59 -3.55 18.80 -12.51
N ASN A 60 -4.30 17.73 -12.78
CA ASN A 60 -5.51 17.80 -13.60
C ASN A 60 -6.58 18.71 -12.96
N TRP A 61 -6.77 18.59 -11.65
CA TRP A 61 -7.66 19.48 -10.91
C TRP A 61 -7.19 20.94 -10.99
N GLY A 62 -5.89 21.21 -10.83
CA GLY A 62 -5.30 22.53 -10.89
C GLY A 62 -5.48 23.20 -12.26
N GLN A 63 -5.38 22.42 -13.35
CA GLN A 63 -5.64 22.90 -14.72
C GLN A 63 -7.11 23.28 -14.97
N SER A 64 -8.04 22.75 -14.18
CA SER A 64 -9.47 23.08 -14.29
C SER A 64 -9.86 24.39 -13.61
N LEU A 65 -8.97 24.99 -12.83
CA LEU A 65 -9.26 26.19 -12.04
C LEU A 65 -9.34 27.44 -12.92
N ASN A 66 -10.29 28.32 -12.60
CA ASN A 66 -10.46 29.62 -13.22
C ASN A 66 -10.50 30.75 -12.18
N SER A 67 -10.71 32.00 -12.60
CA SER A 67 -10.70 33.15 -11.70
C SER A 67 -11.75 33.07 -10.59
N ASP A 68 -12.91 32.51 -10.89
CA ASP A 68 -14.10 32.52 -10.06
C ASP A 68 -14.05 31.45 -8.97
N ASP A 69 -13.09 30.53 -9.06
CA ASP A 69 -12.79 29.52 -8.04
C ASP A 69 -12.09 30.09 -6.81
N PHE A 70 -11.68 31.36 -6.87
CA PHE A 70 -10.97 32.05 -5.82
C PHE A 70 -11.83 33.16 -5.18
N GLU A 71 -11.56 33.42 -3.92
CA GLU A 71 -12.13 34.52 -3.15
C GLU A 71 -11.01 35.47 -2.69
N TRP A 72 -11.30 36.78 -2.72
CA TRP A 72 -10.39 37.80 -2.23
C TRP A 72 -10.41 37.86 -0.71
N THR A 73 -9.23 37.94 -0.12
CA THR A 73 -9.03 38.27 1.29
C THR A 73 -8.05 39.42 1.41
N TRP A 74 -7.97 40.00 2.59
CA TRP A 74 -6.97 41.02 2.91
C TRP A 74 -5.52 40.52 2.77
N ARG A 75 -5.28 39.20 2.72
CA ARG A 75 -3.95 38.58 2.48
C ARG A 75 -3.75 38.12 1.02
N GLY A 76 -4.69 38.43 0.12
CA GLY A 76 -4.66 38.01 -1.28
C GLY A 76 -5.76 37.01 -1.63
N ARG A 77 -5.63 36.34 -2.78
CA ARG A 77 -6.61 35.37 -3.28
C ARG A 77 -6.39 34.01 -2.63
N LYS A 78 -7.47 33.36 -2.22
CA LYS A 78 -7.48 31.98 -1.74
C LYS A 78 -8.55 31.18 -2.47
N LEU A 79 -8.38 29.86 -2.56
CA LEU A 79 -9.42 28.97 -3.09
C LEU A 79 -10.69 29.10 -2.26
N LYS A 80 -11.85 29.10 -2.90
CA LYS A 80 -13.15 29.01 -2.21
C LYS A 80 -13.27 27.70 -1.42
N GLN A 81 -14.15 27.69 -0.41
CA GLN A 81 -14.43 26.52 0.43
C GLN A 81 -14.70 25.24 -0.39
N THR A 82 -15.52 25.35 -1.44
CA THR A 82 -15.88 24.22 -2.31
C THR A 82 -14.66 23.61 -2.98
N LYS A 83 -13.76 24.45 -3.50
CA LYS A 83 -12.51 24.01 -4.12
C LYS A 83 -11.52 23.41 -3.12
N ARG A 84 -11.46 23.93 -1.89
CA ARG A 84 -10.68 23.30 -0.82
C ARG A 84 -11.20 21.89 -0.49
N GLN A 85 -12.52 21.68 -0.52
CA GLN A 85 -13.13 20.36 -0.31
C GLN A 85 -12.82 19.39 -1.44
N GLU A 86 -12.79 19.84 -2.70
CA GLU A 86 -12.38 19.02 -3.85
C GLU A 86 -10.94 18.50 -3.68
N VAL A 87 -10.01 19.35 -3.26
CA VAL A 87 -8.63 18.92 -2.94
C VAL A 87 -8.63 17.85 -1.84
N CYS A 88 -9.38 18.07 -0.76
CA CYS A 88 -9.45 17.09 0.32
C CYS A 88 -10.06 15.76 -0.14
N ALA A 89 -11.04 15.78 -1.05
CA ALA A 89 -11.59 14.58 -1.65
C ALA A 89 -10.55 13.81 -2.46
N ILE A 90 -9.68 14.50 -3.23
CA ILE A 90 -8.59 13.86 -3.98
C ILE A 90 -7.66 13.09 -3.04
N PHE A 91 -7.19 13.72 -1.95
CA PHE A 91 -6.34 13.05 -0.97
C PHE A 91 -7.06 11.86 -0.31
N GLN A 92 -8.31 12.05 0.08
CA GLN A 92 -9.14 11.02 0.69
C GLN A 92 -9.30 9.80 -0.23
N ASP A 93 -9.56 10.02 -1.51
CA ASP A 93 -9.78 8.96 -2.51
C ASP A 93 -8.50 8.16 -2.76
N VAL A 94 -7.35 8.82 -2.90
CA VAL A 94 -6.07 8.13 -3.11
C VAL A 94 -5.70 7.25 -1.91
N VAL A 95 -5.90 7.77 -0.69
CA VAL A 95 -5.66 6.99 0.54
C VAL A 95 -6.67 5.85 0.67
N ASN A 96 -7.93 6.07 0.29
CA ASN A 96 -8.96 5.03 0.24
C ASN A 96 -8.57 3.90 -0.72
N GLU A 97 -8.13 4.22 -1.93
CA GLU A 97 -7.69 3.23 -2.92
C GLU A 97 -6.53 2.39 -2.40
N MET A 98 -5.54 3.04 -1.77
CA MET A 98 -4.39 2.35 -1.18
C MET A 98 -4.82 1.45 0.00
N TYR A 99 -5.72 1.92 0.86
CA TYR A 99 -6.28 1.10 1.93
C TYR A 99 -7.03 -0.12 1.39
N GLN A 100 -7.86 0.06 0.36
CA GLN A 100 -8.57 -1.05 -0.29
C GLN A 100 -7.61 -2.05 -0.94
N LEU A 101 -6.51 -1.58 -1.53
CA LEU A 101 -5.46 -2.46 -2.06
C LEU A 101 -4.81 -3.29 -0.95
N ALA A 102 -4.51 -2.68 0.20
CA ALA A 102 -3.96 -3.39 1.34
C ALA A 102 -4.95 -4.42 1.91
N VAL A 103 -6.24 -4.07 2.03
CA VAL A 103 -7.31 -5.00 2.45
C VAL A 103 -7.42 -6.19 1.50
N LYS A 104 -7.40 -5.97 0.18
CA LYS A 104 -7.42 -7.04 -0.84
C LYS A 104 -6.23 -7.99 -0.72
N ASN A 105 -5.07 -7.48 -0.29
CA ASN A 105 -3.85 -8.26 -0.10
C ASN A 105 -3.64 -8.71 1.36
N LYS A 106 -4.63 -8.57 2.25
CA LYS A 106 -4.48 -8.82 3.69
C LYS A 106 -3.84 -10.17 4.03
N ALA A 107 -4.22 -11.24 3.31
CA ALA A 107 -3.67 -12.58 3.53
C ALA A 107 -2.16 -12.70 3.25
N ARG A 108 -1.61 -11.77 2.46
CA ARG A 108 -0.18 -11.70 2.12
C ARG A 108 0.63 -10.83 3.08
N LEU A 109 -0.04 -10.11 3.99
CA LEU A 109 0.57 -9.23 4.97
C LEU A 109 0.96 -9.99 6.24
N ASN A 110 1.97 -9.51 6.95
CA ASN A 110 2.33 -10.05 8.25
C ASN A 110 1.27 -9.71 9.33
N PRO A 111 1.25 -10.39 10.49
CA PRO A 111 0.23 -10.15 11.51
C PRO A 111 0.16 -8.70 12.05
N GLU A 112 1.29 -8.00 12.12
CA GLU A 112 1.34 -6.59 12.56
C GLU A 112 0.65 -5.69 11.54
N GLU A 113 0.95 -5.87 10.26
CA GLU A 113 0.34 -5.14 9.15
C GLU A 113 -1.16 -5.44 9.03
N GLN A 114 -1.57 -6.68 9.24
CA GLN A 114 -2.99 -7.03 9.27
C GLN A 114 -3.74 -6.32 10.40
N LYS A 115 -3.09 -6.08 11.55
CA LYS A 115 -3.65 -5.31 12.66
C LYS A 115 -3.76 -3.82 12.32
N LEU A 116 -2.85 -3.26 11.54
CA LEU A 116 -2.99 -1.88 11.05
C LEU A 116 -4.28 -1.71 10.22
N LEU A 117 -4.66 -2.73 9.46
CA LEU A 117 -5.90 -2.68 8.66
C LEU A 117 -7.18 -2.70 9.49
N SER A 118 -7.15 -3.05 10.78
CA SER A 118 -8.34 -2.98 11.64
C SER A 118 -8.67 -1.55 12.08
N ASN A 119 -7.76 -0.59 11.89
CA ASN A 119 -7.97 0.81 12.24
C ASN A 119 -7.44 1.71 11.13
N ARG A 120 -8.36 2.35 10.41
CA ARG A 120 -8.03 3.21 9.27
C ARG A 120 -7.12 4.39 9.67
N SER A 121 -7.28 4.95 10.87
CA SER A 121 -6.38 6.02 11.35
C SER A 121 -4.94 5.53 11.53
N LEU A 122 -4.74 4.32 12.07
CA LEU A 122 -3.39 3.76 12.21
C LEU A 122 -2.76 3.49 10.83
N PHE A 123 -3.56 3.06 9.86
CA PHE A 123 -3.09 2.91 8.48
C PHE A 123 -2.65 4.25 7.88
N ILE A 124 -3.44 5.31 8.04
CA ILE A 124 -3.12 6.66 7.58
C ILE A 124 -1.84 7.19 8.23
N GLU A 125 -1.69 7.01 9.55
CA GLU A 125 -0.48 7.40 10.27
C GLU A 125 0.77 6.67 9.75
N LYS A 126 0.63 5.41 9.36
CA LYS A 126 1.73 4.63 8.76
C LYS A 126 2.08 5.08 7.35
N LEU A 127 1.19 5.76 6.63
CA LEU A 127 1.52 6.47 5.39
C LEU A 127 2.28 7.79 5.64
N GLY A 128 2.46 8.20 6.90
CA GLY A 128 3.18 9.42 7.28
C GLY A 128 2.27 10.63 7.53
N TYR A 129 0.95 10.46 7.57
CA TYR A 129 0.02 11.55 7.86
C TYR A 129 -0.30 11.62 9.36
N GLU A 130 0.39 12.51 10.07
CA GLU A 130 0.18 12.72 11.50
C GLU A 130 -1.23 13.26 11.80
N ASN A 131 -1.90 12.71 12.82
CA ASN A 131 -3.25 13.10 13.23
C ASN A 131 -4.30 13.03 12.09
N ASN A 132 -4.06 12.20 11.09
CA ASN A 132 -4.80 12.13 9.84
C ASN A 132 -4.89 13.49 9.11
N ARG A 133 -3.86 14.33 9.19
CA ARG A 133 -3.81 15.64 8.54
C ARG A 133 -2.86 15.63 7.36
N VAL A 134 -3.30 16.25 6.28
CA VAL A 134 -2.50 16.55 5.11
C VAL A 134 -2.27 18.06 5.07
N ASN A 135 -1.01 18.47 5.15
CA ASN A 135 -0.62 19.83 4.79
C ASN A 135 -0.57 19.92 3.26
N THR A 136 -1.56 20.60 2.67
CA THR A 136 -1.70 20.68 1.21
C THR A 136 -0.69 21.62 0.55
N GLN A 137 0.06 22.40 1.33
CA GLN A 137 0.87 23.54 0.86
C GLN A 137 0.07 24.64 0.15
N MET A 138 -1.27 24.54 0.10
CA MET A 138 -2.18 25.53 -0.51
C MET A 138 -2.81 26.48 0.52
N GLY A 139 -2.25 26.55 1.73
CA GLY A 139 -2.72 27.42 2.81
C GLY A 139 -3.91 26.87 3.61
N PHE A 140 -4.20 25.57 3.49
CA PHE A 140 -5.18 24.86 4.32
C PHE A 140 -4.78 23.39 4.50
N ASP A 141 -5.33 22.75 5.53
CA ASP A 141 -5.13 21.33 5.78
C ASP A 141 -6.38 20.53 5.42
N CYS A 142 -6.17 19.28 5.01
CA CYS A 142 -7.24 18.29 4.86
C CYS A 142 -7.18 17.28 6.00
N ARG A 143 -8.34 16.85 6.49
CA ARG A 143 -8.44 15.74 7.45
C ARG A 143 -8.90 14.48 6.73
N LEU A 144 -8.12 13.41 6.85
CA LEU A 144 -8.44 12.10 6.32
C LEU A 144 -9.31 11.32 7.31
N SER A 145 -10.33 10.63 6.81
CA SER A 145 -11.31 9.85 7.59
C SER A 145 -11.48 8.46 7.04
#